data_AF-A0A9N8MP77-F1
#
_entry.id   AF-A0A9N8MP77-F1
#
_cell.length_a   1.000
_cell.length_b   1.000
_cell.length_c   1.000
_cell.angle_alpha   90.00
_cell.angle_beta   90.00
_cell.angle_gamma   90.00
#
_symmetry.space_group_name_H-M   'P 1'
#
loop_
_entity.id
_entity.type
_entity.pdbx_description
1 polymer ?
#
loop_
_entity_poly.entity_id
_entity_poly.type
_entity_poly.pdbx_seq_one_letter_code
_entity_poly.pdbx_strand_id
1 'polypeptide(L)'
;MTGGYAFSSQWDVSFSYSNVQYIPGINSFFHSEAIFNTAGAVLHFKPLSALDLAAGYSYTRATESNGISSAASYQQFNLSQYYSLSKRTGLYALEAYQRAGGQTLGTNGKSIINATADIGDGQNSAPSSSRSQVAVGVGIITRF
;
A
#
# COMPACT_ATOMS: atom_id res chain seq x y z
N MET A 1 7.42 11.54 5.49
CA MET A 1 8.85 11.68 5.13
C MET A 1 9.18 10.65 4.06
N THR A 2 10.01 11.02 3.10
CA THR A 2 10.49 10.13 2.03
C THR A 2 11.98 10.37 1.83
N GLY A 3 12.69 9.34 1.41
CA GLY A 3 14.10 9.43 1.06
C GLY A 3 14.45 8.35 0.04
N GLY A 4 15.64 8.45 -0.53
CA GLY A 4 16.12 7.46 -1.48
C GLY A 4 17.58 7.66 -1.83
N TYR A 5 18.15 6.64 -2.44
CA TYR A 5 19.54 6.61 -2.85
C TYR A 5 19.67 5.85 -4.17
N ALA A 6 20.25 6.52 -5.17
CA ALA A 6 20.62 5.90 -6.43
C ALA A 6 22.05 5.38 -6.33
N PHE A 7 22.21 4.05 -6.43
CA PHE A 7 23.54 3.42 -6.45
C PHE A 7 24.18 3.55 -7.83
N SER A 8 23.36 3.52 -8.89
CA SER A 8 23.78 3.69 -10.27
C SER A 8 22.60 4.14 -11.13
N SER A 9 22.81 4.27 -12.45
CA SER A 9 21.71 4.47 -13.41
C SER A 9 20.77 3.26 -13.54
N GLN A 10 21.18 2.09 -13.05
CA GLN A 10 20.43 0.84 -13.17
C GLN A 10 19.69 0.46 -11.89
N TRP A 11 20.12 0.94 -10.71
CA TRP A 11 19.53 0.54 -9.43
C TRP A 11 19.48 1.68 -8.42
N ASP A 12 18.32 1.83 -7.80
CA ASP A 12 18.08 2.76 -6.70
C ASP A 12 17.10 2.16 -5.67
N VAL A 13 17.15 2.69 -4.45
CA VAL A 13 16.23 2.35 -3.38
C VAL A 13 15.56 3.62 -2.88
N SER A 14 14.26 3.56 -2.65
CA SER A 14 13.51 4.60 -1.96
C SER A 14 12.84 4.05 -0.71
N PHE A 15 12.60 4.91 0.26
CA PHE A 15 11.87 4.59 1.48
C PHE A 15 10.91 5.72 1.83
N SER A 16 9.87 5.36 2.56
CA SER A 16 8.84 6.28 3.01
C SER A 16 8.41 5.94 4.43
N TYR A 17 8.04 6.98 5.17
CA TYR A 17 7.40 6.88 6.46
C TYR A 17 6.28 7.91 6.55
N SER A 18 5.11 7.47 6.99
CA SER A 18 3.98 8.34 7.30
C SER A 18 3.45 8.05 8.70
N ASN A 19 2.90 9.10 9.31
CA ASN A 19 2.14 9.05 10.55
C ASN A 19 0.83 9.79 10.26
N VAL A 20 -0.28 9.07 10.29
CA VAL A 20 -1.61 9.61 10.03
C VAL A 20 -2.41 9.53 11.32
N GLN A 21 -2.87 10.68 11.81
CA GLN A 21 -3.62 10.78 13.07
C GLN A 21 -5.07 11.09 12.76
N TYR A 22 -5.97 10.32 13.36
CA TYR A 22 -7.40 10.57 13.33
C TYR A 22 -7.83 11.01 14.73
N ILE A 23 -8.00 12.33 14.89
CA ILE A 23 -8.42 12.94 16.15
C ILE A 23 -9.96 13.09 16.12
N PRO A 24 -10.68 12.55 17.11
CA PRO A 24 -12.13 12.54 17.07
C PRO A 24 -12.74 13.93 17.26
N GLY A 25 -13.59 14.35 16.32
CA GLY A 25 -14.45 15.52 16.46
C GLY A 25 -15.82 15.19 17.06
N ILE A 26 -16.67 16.21 17.23
CA ILE A 26 -17.99 16.10 17.89
C ILE A 26 -18.93 15.09 17.17
N ASN A 27 -18.78 14.94 15.85
CA ASN A 27 -19.56 14.00 15.01
C ASN A 27 -18.74 12.76 14.58
N SER A 28 -17.63 12.48 15.25
CA SER A 28 -16.75 11.35 14.92
C SER A 28 -17.31 10.03 15.45
N PHE A 29 -17.17 8.98 14.65
CA PHE A 29 -17.38 7.60 15.12
C PHE A 29 -16.21 7.07 15.96
N PHE A 30 -15.02 7.64 15.79
CA PHE A 30 -13.92 7.41 16.71
C PHE A 30 -14.20 8.17 18.01
N HIS A 31 -14.00 7.51 19.15
CA HIS A 31 -14.09 8.04 20.50
C HIS A 31 -12.72 8.40 21.10
N SER A 32 -11.64 7.85 20.54
CA SER A 32 -10.26 8.17 20.91
C SER A 32 -9.40 8.36 19.66
N GLU A 33 -8.27 9.07 19.82
CA GLU A 33 -7.30 9.24 18.75
C GLU A 33 -6.82 7.87 18.22
N ALA A 34 -6.81 7.72 16.90
CA ALA A 34 -6.25 6.54 16.23
C ALA A 34 -5.11 6.99 15.32
N ILE A 35 -3.94 6.39 15.49
CA ILE A 35 -2.74 6.74 14.75
C ILE A 35 -2.34 5.55 13.88
N PHE A 36 -2.10 5.80 12.59
CA PHE A 36 -1.62 4.82 11.63
C PHE A 36 -0.21 5.20 11.21
N ASN A 37 0.76 4.35 11.53
CA ASN A 37 2.14 4.51 11.12
C ASN A 37 2.42 3.56 9.96
N THR A 38 2.88 4.10 8.83
CA THR A 38 3.27 3.30 7.67
C THR A 38 4.74 3.52 7.37
N ALA A 39 5.49 2.44 7.24
CA ALA A 39 6.85 2.45 6.72
C ALA A 39 6.93 1.58 5.47
N GLY A 40 7.64 2.03 4.45
CA GLY A 40 7.81 1.24 3.24
C GLY A 40 9.13 1.52 2.54
N ALA A 41 9.53 0.58 1.68
CA ALA A 41 10.71 0.70 0.84
C ALA A 41 10.42 0.11 -0.55
N VAL A 42 11.10 0.64 -1.56
CA VAL A 42 11.02 0.19 -2.94
C VAL A 42 12.44 0.06 -3.49
N LEU A 43 12.71 -1.06 -4.15
CA LEU A 43 13.88 -1.27 -4.99
C LEU A 43 13.46 -1.07 -6.44
N HIS A 44 14.16 -0.19 -7.15
CA HIS A 44 14.04 -0.03 -8.59
C HIS A 44 15.26 -0.67 -9.28
N PHE A 45 14.98 -1.37 -10.38
CA PHE A 45 15.98 -2.09 -11.16
C PHE A 45 15.72 -2.00 -12.66
N LYS A 46 16.71 -1.52 -13.41
CA LYS A 46 16.74 -1.46 -14.86
C LYS A 46 17.84 -2.36 -15.42
N PRO A 47 17.60 -3.69 -15.53
CA PRO A 47 18.57 -4.65 -16.09
C PRO A 47 18.93 -4.36 -17.55
N LEU A 48 17.97 -3.85 -18.31
CA LEU A 48 18.09 -3.59 -19.75
C LEU A 48 17.50 -2.21 -20.02
N SER A 49 17.92 -1.57 -21.13
CA SER A 49 17.35 -0.29 -21.55
C SER A 49 15.84 -0.35 -21.82
N ALA A 50 15.34 -1.54 -22.17
CA ALA A 50 13.93 -1.79 -22.44
C ALA A 50 13.15 -2.31 -21.23
N LEU A 51 13.78 -2.67 -20.10
CA LEU A 51 13.12 -3.31 -18.96
C LEU A 51 13.36 -2.53 -17.67
N ASP A 52 12.26 -2.12 -17.03
CA ASP A 52 12.24 -1.44 -15.74
C ASP A 52 11.38 -2.26 -14.76
N LEU A 53 11.94 -2.58 -13.60
CA LEU A 53 11.33 -3.41 -12.57
C LEU A 53 11.32 -2.61 -11.27
N ALA A 54 10.23 -2.72 -10.50
CA ALA A 54 10.22 -2.23 -9.13
C ALA A 54 9.56 -3.24 -8.20
N ALA A 55 10.15 -3.45 -7.03
CA ALA A 55 9.57 -4.26 -5.97
C ALA A 55 9.49 -3.44 -4.70
N GLY A 56 8.32 -3.41 -4.08
CA GLY A 56 8.04 -2.60 -2.90
C GLY A 56 7.43 -3.41 -1.77
N TYR A 57 7.76 -3.04 -0.54
CA TYR A 57 7.10 -3.54 0.66
C TYR A 57 6.73 -2.38 1.57
N SER A 58 5.52 -2.43 2.13
CA SER A 58 5.08 -1.49 3.16
C SER A 58 4.39 -2.19 4.30
N TYR A 59 4.65 -1.71 5.51
CA TYR A 59 4.00 -2.13 6.74
C TYR A 59 3.28 -0.96 7.39
N THR A 60 1.97 -1.13 7.62
CA THR A 60 1.13 -0.19 8.35
C THR A 60 0.73 -0.79 9.69
N ARG A 61 0.81 -0.01 10.77
CA ARG A 61 0.34 -0.41 12.10
C ARG A 61 -0.47 0.72 12.72
N ALA A 62 -1.68 0.38 13.16
CA ALA A 62 -2.53 1.25 13.97
C ALA A 62 -2.12 1.19 15.45
N THR A 63 -2.37 2.27 16.19
CA THR A 63 -2.36 2.27 17.65
C THR A 63 -3.64 1.66 18.21
N GLU A 64 -3.55 1.17 19.45
CA GLU A 64 -4.74 0.80 20.21
C GLU A 64 -5.61 2.04 20.42
N SER A 65 -6.89 1.92 20.09
CA SER A 65 -7.86 3.01 20.15
C SER A 65 -9.27 2.42 20.11
N ASN A 66 -10.27 3.15 20.58
CA ASN A 66 -11.69 2.77 20.44
C ASN A 66 -12.03 1.39 21.03
N GLY A 67 -11.37 1.02 22.13
CA GLY A 67 -11.53 -0.29 22.78
C GLY A 67 -10.83 -1.45 22.08
N ILE A 68 -10.04 -1.20 21.04
CA ILE A 68 -9.28 -2.21 20.30
C ILE A 68 -7.95 -2.48 21.00
N SER A 69 -7.77 -3.68 21.54
CA SER A 69 -6.51 -4.16 22.15
C SER A 69 -5.60 -4.92 21.17
N SER A 70 -6.15 -5.43 20.07
CA SER A 70 -5.37 -6.01 18.96
C SER A 70 -5.46 -5.09 17.74
N ALA A 71 -4.67 -4.01 17.74
CA ALA A 71 -4.75 -2.99 16.70
C ALA A 71 -4.49 -3.54 15.29
N ALA A 72 -5.11 -2.94 14.28
CA ALA A 72 -4.95 -3.32 12.89
C ALA A 72 -3.50 -3.20 12.41
N SER A 73 -3.07 -4.14 11.56
CA SER A 73 -1.84 -4.02 10.78
C SER A 73 -2.02 -4.54 9.36
N TYR A 74 -1.21 -4.01 8.45
CA TYR A 74 -1.26 -4.35 7.03
C TYR A 74 0.15 -4.52 6.50
N GLN A 75 0.41 -5.67 5.87
CA GLN A 75 1.64 -5.97 5.16
C GLN A 75 1.31 -6.00 3.66
N GLN A 76 1.88 -5.10 2.87
CA GLN A 76 1.66 -5.03 1.44
C GLN A 76 2.96 -5.21 0.67
N PHE A 77 2.93 -6.11 -0.30
CA PHE A 77 3.97 -6.28 -1.30
C PHE A 77 3.43 -5.80 -2.65
N ASN A 78 4.26 -5.09 -3.41
CA ASN A 78 3.95 -4.66 -4.76
C ASN A 78 5.11 -5.05 -5.69
N LEU A 79 4.77 -5.43 -6.90
CA LEU A 79 5.71 -5.69 -7.98
C LEU A 79 5.23 -4.96 -9.22
N SER A 80 6.15 -4.29 -9.90
CA SER A 80 5.90 -3.68 -11.19
C SER A 80 6.92 -4.12 -12.21
N GLN A 81 6.46 -4.33 -13.43
CA GLN A 81 7.29 -4.59 -14.58
C GLN A 81 6.83 -3.69 -15.72
N TYR A 82 7.79 -3.04 -16.35
CA TYR A 82 7.56 -2.20 -17.51
C TYR A 82 8.54 -2.59 -18.61
N TYR A 83 7.99 -2.90 -19.79
CA TYR A 83 8.75 -3.24 -20.98
C TYR A 83 8.51 -2.25 -22.11
N SER A 84 9.57 -1.63 -22.60
CA SER A 84 9.55 -0.68 -23.69
C SER A 84 9.59 -1.40 -25.04
N LEU A 85 8.47 -1.39 -25.77
CA LEU A 85 8.38 -1.90 -27.14
C LEU A 85 9.00 -0.91 -28.14
N SER A 86 8.87 0.39 -27.86
CA SER A 86 9.43 1.48 -28.67
C SER A 86 9.65 2.73 -27.81
N LYS A 87 10.21 3.80 -28.38
CA LYS A 87 10.32 5.10 -27.69
C LYS A 87 8.95 5.66 -27.22
N ARG A 88 7.85 5.20 -27.83
CA ARG A 88 6.50 5.70 -27.60
C ARG A 88 5.58 4.69 -26.93
N THR A 89 5.86 3.39 -27.03
CA THR A 89 4.95 2.33 -26.60
C THR A 89 5.63 1.44 -25.57
N GLY A 90 4.94 1.18 -24.46
CA GLY A 90 5.39 0.23 -23.45
C GLY A 90 4.24 -0.62 -22.93
N LEU A 91 4.56 -1.83 -22.50
CA LEU A 91 3.69 -2.73 -21.77
C LEU A 91 4.02 -2.66 -20.29
N TYR A 92 3.03 -2.80 -19.43
CA TYR A 92 3.26 -2.89 -17.99
C TYR A 92 2.37 -3.93 -17.33
N ALA A 93 2.89 -4.49 -16.25
CA ALA A 93 2.18 -5.32 -15.31
C ALA A 93 2.43 -4.79 -13.88
N LEU A 94 1.43 -4.93 -13.04
CA LEU A 94 1.40 -4.54 -11.64
C LEU A 94 0.74 -5.65 -10.85
N GLU A 95 1.45 -6.18 -9.86
CA GLU A 95 0.88 -7.11 -8.89
C GLU A 95 0.99 -6.54 -7.49
N ALA A 96 -0.04 -6.77 -6.69
CA ALA A 96 -0.06 -6.40 -5.29
C ALA A 96 -0.64 -7.54 -4.47
N TYR A 97 -0.04 -7.78 -3.31
CA TYR A 97 -0.56 -8.69 -2.29
C TYR A 97 -0.57 -7.96 -0.97
N GLN A 98 -1.70 -8.00 -0.27
CA GLN A 98 -1.81 -7.45 1.06
C GLN A 98 -2.37 -8.49 2.02
N ARG A 99 -1.83 -8.48 3.24
CA ARG A 99 -2.36 -9.23 4.37
C ARG A 99 -2.62 -8.31 5.55
N ALA A 100 -3.86 -8.34 6.03
CA ALA A 100 -4.30 -7.66 7.23
C ALA A 100 -4.13 -8.56 8.48
N GLY A 101 -4.00 -7.92 9.63
CA GLY A 101 -3.95 -8.54 10.95
C GLY A 101 -4.59 -7.63 12.00
N GLY A 102 -4.94 -8.20 13.15
CA GLY A 102 -5.62 -7.47 14.21
C GLY A 102 -7.05 -7.08 13.86
N GLN A 103 -7.54 -6.04 14.52
CA GLN A 103 -8.92 -5.60 14.49
C GLN A 103 -9.02 -4.10 14.20
N THR A 104 -10.15 -3.70 13.62
CA THR A 104 -10.48 -2.32 13.27
C THR A 104 -11.94 -2.01 13.62
N LEU A 105 -12.31 -0.74 13.61
CA LEU A 105 -13.72 -0.36 13.65
C LEU A 105 -14.41 -0.75 12.34
N GLY A 106 -15.58 -1.36 12.46
CA GLY A 106 -16.45 -1.66 11.32
C GLY A 106 -17.03 -0.38 10.72
N THR A 107 -17.63 -0.50 9.53
CA THR A 107 -18.24 0.63 8.80
C THR A 107 -19.35 1.35 9.57
N ASN A 108 -19.96 0.70 10.56
CA ASN A 108 -20.93 1.30 11.47
C ASN A 108 -20.30 2.19 12.57
N GLY A 109 -18.97 2.25 12.64
CA GLY A 109 -18.22 3.05 13.59
C GLY A 109 -18.28 2.57 15.05
N LYS A 110 -18.90 1.43 15.33
CA LYS A 110 -19.18 0.95 16.70
C LYS A 110 -18.65 -0.45 16.97
N SER A 111 -18.76 -1.33 15.98
CA SER A 111 -18.35 -2.73 16.12
C SER A 111 -16.85 -2.87 15.90
N ILE A 112 -16.20 -3.67 16.74
CA ILE A 112 -14.82 -4.10 16.51
C ILE A 112 -14.88 -5.37 15.65
N ILE A 113 -14.23 -5.33 14.49
CA ILE A 113 -14.18 -6.44 13.54
C ILE A 113 -12.74 -6.78 13.19
N ASN A 114 -12.52 -7.96 12.62
CA ASN A 114 -11.20 -8.30 12.07
C ASN A 114 -10.85 -7.36 10.93
N ALA A 115 -9.61 -6.87 10.92
CA ALA A 115 -9.11 -6.10 9.78
C ALA A 115 -9.06 -6.99 8.53
N THR A 116 -9.54 -6.45 7.42
CA THR A 116 -9.56 -7.11 6.10
C THR A 116 -8.59 -6.40 5.16
N ALA A 117 -8.04 -7.15 4.20
CA ALA A 117 -7.10 -6.56 3.24
C ALA A 117 -7.84 -5.68 2.21
N ASP A 118 -7.22 -4.55 1.87
CA ASP A 118 -7.71 -3.54 0.95
C ASP A 118 -6.55 -2.89 0.18
N ILE A 119 -6.45 -3.19 -1.11
CA ILE A 119 -5.32 -2.80 -1.98
C ILE A 119 -5.69 -1.57 -2.82
N GLY A 120 -5.23 -0.40 -2.38
CA GLY A 120 -5.29 0.83 -3.15
C GLY A 120 -6.70 1.42 -3.31
N ASP A 121 -6.78 2.62 -3.87
CA ASP A 121 -8.04 3.37 -3.95
C ASP A 121 -9.09 2.71 -4.86
N GLY A 122 -8.66 1.91 -5.84
CA GLY A 122 -9.56 1.15 -6.71
C GLY A 122 -10.34 0.04 -5.98
N GLN A 123 -9.89 -0.36 -4.80
CA GLN A 123 -10.45 -1.43 -3.99
C GLN A 123 -10.92 -0.93 -2.61
N ASN A 124 -10.71 0.35 -2.30
CA ASN A 124 -11.10 1.00 -1.03
C ASN A 124 -12.60 0.88 -0.71
N SER A 125 -13.45 0.69 -1.74
CA SER A 125 -14.90 0.42 -1.60
C SER A 125 -15.28 -1.05 -1.70
N ALA A 126 -14.31 -1.95 -1.88
CA ALA A 126 -14.48 -3.39 -2.03
C ALA A 126 -13.35 -4.16 -1.31
N PRO A 127 -13.24 -4.00 0.03
CA PRO A 127 -12.27 -4.75 0.82
C PRO A 127 -12.52 -6.26 0.69
N SER A 128 -11.46 -7.05 0.83
CA SER A 128 -11.55 -8.50 0.79
C SER A 128 -12.50 -9.04 1.87
N SER A 129 -13.21 -10.13 1.59
CA SER A 129 -13.97 -10.86 2.61
C SER A 129 -13.08 -11.63 3.59
N SER A 130 -11.76 -11.58 3.40
CA SER A 130 -10.76 -12.23 4.23
C SER A 130 -9.62 -11.28 4.61
N ARG A 131 -8.69 -11.77 5.43
CA ARG A 131 -7.48 -11.04 5.79
C ARG A 131 -6.44 -10.92 4.68
N SER A 132 -6.69 -11.45 3.48
CA SER A 132 -5.73 -11.44 2.37
C SER A 132 -6.41 -11.00 1.08
N GLN A 133 -5.68 -10.22 0.26
CA GLN A 133 -6.14 -9.78 -1.06
C GLN A 133 -4.97 -9.82 -2.05
N VAL A 134 -5.27 -10.13 -3.30
CA VAL A 134 -4.36 -10.04 -4.44
C VAL A 134 -5.01 -9.14 -5.47
N ALA A 135 -4.24 -8.22 -6.04
CA ALA A 135 -4.66 -7.41 -7.19
C ALA A 135 -3.61 -7.54 -8.30
N VAL A 136 -4.08 -7.63 -9.54
CA VAL A 136 -3.23 -7.70 -10.74
C VAL A 136 -3.80 -6.76 -11.78
N GLY A 137 -2.94 -5.95 -12.39
CA GLY A 137 -3.26 -5.06 -13.49
C GLY A 137 -2.22 -5.18 -14.60
N VAL A 138 -2.68 -5.20 -15.84
CA VAL A 138 -1.80 -5.17 -17.02
C VAL A 138 -2.29 -4.09 -17.97
N GLY A 139 -1.39 -3.48 -18.73
CA GLY A 139 -1.78 -2.45 -19.66
C GLY A 139 -0.70 -2.07 -20.66
N ILE A 140 -1.09 -1.15 -21.55
CA ILE A 140 -0.24 -0.55 -22.56
C ILE A 140 -0.27 0.96 -22.38
N ILE A 141 0.89 1.60 -22.48
CA ILE A 141 0.99 3.05 -22.53
C ILE A 141 1.55 3.48 -23.89
N THR A 142 0.94 4.50 -24.50
CA THR A 142 1.41 5.11 -25.74
C THR A 142 1.59 6.62 -25.54
N ARG A 143 2.74 7.15 -25.92
CA ARG A 143 3.10 8.58 -25.82
C ARG A 143 3.09 9.24 -27.21
N PHE A 144 2.29 10.28 -27.37
CA PHE A 144 2.13 11.05 -28.62
C PHE A 144 3.10 12.23 -28.73
#